data_AF-A0A6C0DBS0-F1
#
_entry.id   AF-A0A6C0DBS0-F1
#
_cell.length_a   1.000
_cell.length_b   1.000
_cell.length_c   1.000
_cell.angle_alpha   90.00
_cell.angle_beta   90.00
_cell.angle_gamma   90.00
#
_symmetry.space_group_name_H-M   'P 1'
#
loop_
_entity.id
_entity.type
_entity.pdbx_description
1 polymer ?
#
loop_
_entity_poly.entity_id
_entity_poly.type
_entity_poly.pdbx_seq_one_letter_code
_entity_poly.pdbx_strand_id
1 'polypeptide(L)' 'MAGLVDNLFGPLPPEYCLYFYFLSIFGFILLVLFVVPALFYGLTKRKGLDYYISIIGLSLGYFVFYFQNRLLHSMCVAK' A
#
# COMPACT_ATOMS: atom_id res chain seq x y z
N MET A 1 24.50 -7.65 -15.80
CA MET A 1 23.14 -7.58 -15.23
C MET A 1 23.10 -7.26 -13.72
N ALA A 2 24.23 -7.01 -13.04
CA ALA A 2 24.23 -6.53 -11.65
C ALA A 2 24.01 -5.01 -11.56
N GLY A 3 24.76 -4.22 -12.36
CA GLY A 3 24.72 -2.76 -12.27
C GLY A 3 23.37 -2.07 -12.54
N LEU A 4 22.43 -2.69 -13.25
CA LEU A 4 21.10 -2.07 -13.47
C LEU A 4 20.20 -2.25 -12.24
N VAL A 5 20.29 -3.40 -11.57
CA VAL A 5 19.55 -3.69 -10.34
C VAL A 5 20.10 -2.83 -9.19
N ASP A 6 21.42 -2.67 -9.11
CA ASP A 6 22.07 -1.83 -8.08
C ASP A 6 21.80 -0.32 -8.26
N ASN A 7 21.59 0.16 -9.50
CA ASN A 7 21.23 1.56 -9.72
C ASN A 7 19.73 1.83 -9.52
N LEU A 8 18.87 0.83 -9.76
CA LEU A 8 17.41 0.98 -9.63
C LEU A 8 16.89 0.64 -8.22
N PHE A 9 17.54 -0.31 -7.54
CA PHE A 9 17.23 -0.76 -6.18
C PHE A 9 18.36 -0.45 -5.17
N GLY A 10 19.31 0.39 -5.58
CA GLY A 10 20.37 0.88 -4.70
C GLY A 10 19.83 1.69 -3.53
N PRO A 11 20.66 1.96 -2.51
CA PRO A 11 20.25 2.69 -1.33
C PRO A 11 19.73 4.08 -1.73
N LEU A 12 18.43 4.30 -1.55
CA LEU A 12 17.80 5.57 -1.88
C LEU A 12 18.35 6.69 -0.96
N PRO A 13 18.68 7.88 -1.52
CA PRO A 13 19.14 8.98 -0.69
C PRO A 13 18.04 9.44 0.28
N PRO A 14 18.43 9.96 1.46
CA PRO A 14 17.52 10.26 2.58
C PRO A 14 16.47 11.33 2.24
N GLU A 15 16.68 12.09 1.17
CA GLU A 15 15.79 13.12 0.64
C GLU A 15 14.40 12.56 0.29
N TYR A 16 14.32 11.30 -0.14
CA TYR A 16 13.07 10.62 -0.50
C TYR A 16 12.30 10.07 0.71
N CYS A 17 12.84 10.18 1.93
CA CYS A 17 12.18 9.67 3.13
C CYS A 17 10.81 10.33 3.34
N LEU A 18 10.75 11.66 3.22
CA LEU A 18 9.49 12.41 3.34
C LEU A 18 8.51 12.04 2.21
N TYR A 19 9.01 11.76 1.01
CA TYR A 19 8.18 11.32 -0.10
C TYR A 19 7.52 9.97 0.19
N PHE A 20 8.26 8.98 0.70
CA PHE A 20 7.67 7.70 1.10
C PHE A 20 6.69 7.82 2.26
N TYR A 21 6.92 8.77 3.17
CA TYR A 21 5.95 9.07 4.22
C TYR A 21 4.62 9.55 3.63
N PHE A 22 4.66 10.53 2.72
CA PHE A 22 3.47 10.99 2.00
C PHE A 22 2.80 9.86 1.22
N LEU A 23 3.58 9.01 0.56
CA LEU A 23 3.07 7.87 -0.20
C LEU A 23 2.40 6.83 0.71
N SER A 24 2.93 6.62 1.92
CA SER A 24 2.34 5.73 2.93
C SER A 24 1.00 6.28 3.43
N ILE A 25 0.91 7.58 3.71
CA ILE A 25 -0.35 8.24 4.11
C ILE A 25 -1.36 8.15 2.97
N PHE A 26 -0.93 8.44 1.74
CA PHE A 26 -1.79 8.34 0.57
C PHE A 26 -2.31 6.91 0.35
N GLY A 27 -1.43 5.91 0.46
CA GLY A 27 -1.81 4.49 0.38
C GLY A 27 -2.80 4.08 1.45
N PHE A 28 -2.64 4.59 2.68
CA PHE A 28 -3.58 4.36 3.77
C PHE A 28 -4.95 5.00 3.50
N ILE A 29 -4.99 6.25 3.03
CA ILE A 29 -6.23 6.94 2.67
C ILE A 29 -6.97 6.17 1.57
N LEU A 30 -6.26 5.72 0.53
CA LEU A 30 -6.85 4.90 -0.52
C LEU A 30 -7.41 3.58 0.04
N LEU A 31 -6.66 2.89 0.90
CA LEU A 31 -7.14 1.67 1.54
C LEU A 31 -8.47 1.92 2.25
N VAL A 32 -8.56 2.95 3.09
CA VAL A 32 -9.79 3.31 3.81
C VAL A 32 -10.90 3.67 2.82
N LEU A 33 -10.60 4.48 1.80
CA LEU A 33 -11.56 4.92 0.79
C LEU A 33 -12.12 3.77 -0.05
N PHE A 34 -11.38 2.69 -0.27
CA PHE A 34 -11.87 1.52 -0.99
C PHE A 34 -12.54 0.50 -0.06
N VAL A 35 -11.99 0.27 1.14
CA VAL A 35 -12.49 -0.74 2.09
C VAL A 35 -13.81 -0.32 2.74
N VAL A 36 -13.94 0.94 3.16
CA VAL A 36 -15.17 1.44 3.83
C VAL A 36 -16.42 1.31 2.94
N PRO A 37 -16.46 1.83 1.71
CA PRO A 37 -17.64 1.67 0.85
C PRO A 37 -17.83 0.21 0.42
N ALA A 38 -16.76 -0.56 0.22
CA ALA A 38 -16.87 -1.98 -0.08
C ALA A 38 -17.57 -2.77 1.03
N LEU A 39 -17.25 -2.50 2.30
CA LEU A 39 -17.96 -3.05 3.46
C LEU A 39 -19.41 -2.55 3.53
N PHE A 40 -19.64 -1.25 3.39
CA PHE A 40 -20.98 -0.67 3.46
C PHE A 40 -21.93 -1.23 2.38
N TYR A 41 -21.44 -1.33 1.15
CA TYR A 41 -22.19 -1.86 0.01
C TYR A 41 -22.35 -3.38 0.10
N GLY A 42 -21.31 -4.09 0.57
CA GLY A 42 -21.35 -5.54 0.79
C GLY A 42 -22.39 -5.97 1.83
N LEU A 43 -22.48 -5.22 2.94
CA LEU A 43 -23.47 -5.46 3.99
C LEU A 43 -24.90 -5.09 3.55
N THR A 44 -25.06 -3.97 2.83
CA THR A 44 -26.38 -3.49 2.38
C THR A 44 -27.02 -4.37 1.30
N LYS A 45 -26.22 -4.87 0.34
CA LYS A 45 -26.75 -5.63 -0.81
C LYS A 45 -26.67 -7.15 -0.66
N ARG A 46 -26.17 -7.69 0.47
CA ARG A 46 -25.94 -9.14 0.71
C ARG A 46 -25.42 -9.85 -0.55
N LYS A 47 -24.26 -9.40 -1.06
CA LYS A 47 -23.64 -10.04 -2.23
C LYS A 47 -23.08 -11.42 -1.88
N GLY A 48 -23.01 -12.29 -2.90
CA GLY A 48 -22.42 -13.63 -2.79
C GLY A 48 -20.91 -13.62 -2.51
N LEU A 49 -20.36 -14.80 -2.26
CA LEU A 49 -18.95 -15.01 -1.86
C LEU A 49 -17.93 -14.41 -2.83
N ASP A 50 -18.23 -14.38 -4.14
CA ASP A 50 -17.34 -13.81 -5.17
C ASP A 50 -17.02 -12.32 -4.92
N TYR A 51 -17.97 -11.58 -4.36
CA TYR A 51 -17.76 -10.17 -4.02
C TYR A 51 -16.84 -9.99 -2.81
N TYR A 52 -16.93 -10.89 -1.83
CA TYR A 52 -16.05 -10.85 -0.65
C TYR A 52 -14.62 -11.24 -1.01
N ILE A 53 -14.43 -12.24 -1.87
CA ILE A 53 -13.09 -12.65 -2.34
C ILE A 53 -12.41 -11.51 -3.10
N SER A 54 -13.14 -10.83 -3.98
CA SER A 54 -12.61 -9.68 -4.73
C SER A 54 -12.29 -8.49 -3.83
N ILE A 55 -13.12 -8.17 -2.82
CA ILE A 55 -12.81 -7.14 -1.82
C ILE A 55 -11.57 -7.51 -1.00
N ILE A 56 -11.45 -8.77 -0.55
CA ILE A 56 -10.30 -9.23 0.22
C ILE A 56 -9.02 -9.07 -0.61
N GLY A 57 -9.03 -9.50 -1.87
CA GLY A 57 -7.89 -9.30 -2.78
C GLY A 57 -7.52 -7.83 -2.96
N LEU A 58 -8.52 -6.96 -3.16
CA LEU A 58 -8.30 -5.52 -3.28
C LEU A 58 -7.72 -4.92 -1.98
N SER A 59 -8.27 -5.31 -0.83
CA SER A 59 -7.82 -4.85 0.48
C SER A 59 -6.39 -5.29 0.78
N LEU A 60 -6.02 -6.54 0.43
CA LEU A 60 -4.66 -7.04 0.55
C LEU A 60 -3.69 -6.29 -0.35
N GLY A 61 -4.07 -5.96 -1.59
CA GLY A 61 -3.24 -5.16 -2.49
C GLY A 61 -2.92 -3.77 -1.92
N TYR A 62 -3.94 -3.03 -1.47
CA TYR A 62 -3.73 -1.73 -0.83
C TYR A 62 -3.01 -1.82 0.51
N PHE A 63 -3.24 -2.90 1.27
CA PHE A 63 -2.53 -3.16 2.52
C PHE A 63 -1.04 -3.40 2.29
N VAL A 64 -0.67 -4.23 1.31
CA VAL A 64 0.72 -4.47 0.92
C VAL A 64 1.37 -3.18 0.44
N PHE A 65 0.65 -2.36 -0.35
CA PHE A 65 1.14 -1.07 -0.80
C PHE A 65 1.44 -0.11 0.38
N TYR A 66 0.51 0.00 1.34
CA TYR A 66 0.74 0.76 2.57
C TYR A 66 1.93 0.20 3.37
N PHE A 67 1.97 -1.12 3.56
CA PHE A 67 3.00 -1.80 4.34
C PHE A 67 4.39 -1.61 3.75
N GLN A 68 4.53 -1.74 2.43
CA GLN A 68 5.78 -1.50 1.73
C GLN A 68 6.25 -0.06 1.89
N ASN A 69 5.38 0.93 1.70
CA ASN A 69 5.72 2.35 1.88
C ASN A 69 6.12 2.69 3.33
N ARG A 70 5.48 2.05 4.33
CA ARG A 70 5.86 2.21 5.74
C ARG A 70 7.23 1.57 6.05
N LEU A 71 7.52 0.40 5.47
CA LEU A 71 8.84 -0.24 5.60
C LEU A 71 9.93 0.63 5.00
N LEU A 72 9.72 1.15 3.79
CA LEU A 72 10.65 2.07 3.11
C LEU A 72 10.93 3.31 3.97
N HIS A 73 9.89 3.93 4.53
CA HIS A 73 10.05 5.05 5.45
C HIS A 73 10.85 4.67 6.70
N SER A 74 10.52 3.54 7.34
CA SER A 74 11.21 3.10 8.57
C SER A 74 12.69 2.80 8.32
N MET A 75 13.06 2.24 7.17
CA MET A 75 14.45 1.99 6.81
C MET A 75 15.22 3.27 6.48
N CYS A 76 14.53 4.30 6.00
CA CYS A 76 15.13 5.58 5.63
C CYS A 76 15.33 6.49 6.86
N VAL A 77 14.47 6.41 7.89
CA VAL A 77 14.65 7.09 9.19
C VAL A 77 15.63 6.37 10.13
N ALA A 78 15.75 5.03 10.02
CA ALA A 78 16.63 4.24 10.87
C ALA A 78 18.12 4.26 10.43
N LYS A 79 18.45 4.97 9.35
CA LYS A 79 19.80 5.16 8.82
C LYS A 79 20.42 6.43 9.38
#